data_AF-A0A2W0H791-F1
#
_entry.id   AF-A0A2W0H791-F1
#
_cell.length_a   1.000
_cell.length_b   1.000
_cell.length_c   1.000
_cell.angle_alpha   90.00
_cell.angle_beta   90.00
_cell.angle_gamma   90.00
#
_symmetry.space_group_name_H-M   'P 1'
#
loop_
_entity.id
_entity.type
_entity.pdbx_description
1 polymer ?
#
loop_
_entity_poly.entity_id
_entity_poly.type
_entity_poly.pdbx_seq_one_letter_code
_entity_poly.pdbx_strand_id
1 'polypeptide(L)'
;MAKQRIGNVGVLNLTKATEQSVANIEKIENVGCVLYKPETAHLITSLNIGNIGKTLEMTRDFTVINGQITLDQAFFSTVEKPLSLLVNGQVVIGKDVAADDIREKVESIVINGAIYAPREVAGALNERVKDLMGGIKTYEGELPRTVNGSQELTNRYLQSIGSSLQLVVNGVLTLAEDLDMSLFQEKIEDLEVNGVIRLYETQEPALFNKAPVINGVTDVIPDGYEHVGKALTLTERSIRRFKGSRLYTNKPVVLEPDVTREALEKAIVHIRSSSVIVCHEDLEDLLFERCDPLETEVLTYSGRYALITDETWSREDLEAFDDKLTLIVTGTLRLGENVDAAALRSKVDAIDLLGSITSPNAEVKGAVMTLLRTKDGEVNTAGDKTEGPAISNFGELSL
;
A
#
# COMPACT_ATOMS: atom_id res chain seq x y z
N MET A 1 6.79 -2.32 -33.73
CA MET A 1 6.89 -2.89 -32.37
C MET A 1 5.85 -2.20 -31.50
N ALA A 2 5.21 -2.91 -30.58
CA ALA A 2 4.23 -2.29 -29.67
C ALA A 2 4.96 -1.30 -28.75
N LYS A 3 4.42 -0.10 -28.59
CA LYS A 3 4.98 0.89 -27.66
C LYS A 3 4.67 0.46 -26.22
N GLN A 4 5.61 0.72 -25.31
CA GLN A 4 5.55 0.31 -23.92
C GLN A 4 4.96 1.41 -23.04
N ARG A 5 4.00 1.08 -22.18
CA ARG A 5 3.57 1.94 -21.07
C ARG A 5 4.22 1.46 -19.79
N ILE A 6 4.93 2.36 -19.13
CA ILE A 6 5.68 2.12 -17.91
C ILE A 6 4.90 2.74 -16.76
N GLY A 7 4.75 1.99 -15.66
CA GLY A 7 4.15 2.50 -14.42
C GLY A 7 4.99 3.59 -13.75
N ASN A 8 4.89 3.69 -12.43
CA ASN A 8 5.65 4.66 -11.65
C ASN A 8 7.12 4.26 -11.58
N VAL A 9 8.02 5.22 -11.75
CA VAL A 9 9.46 5.05 -11.72
C VAL A 9 10.04 5.89 -10.58
N GLY A 10 10.82 5.30 -9.68
CA GLY A 10 11.54 6.04 -8.65
C GLY A 10 12.59 6.97 -9.25
N VAL A 11 13.54 6.39 -9.98
CA VAL A 11 14.60 7.09 -10.70
C VAL A 11 14.61 6.72 -12.18
N LEU A 12 14.46 7.71 -13.05
CA LEU A 12 14.68 7.56 -14.48
C LEU A 12 16.10 8.02 -14.84
N ASN A 13 16.97 7.10 -15.21
CA ASN A 13 18.36 7.39 -15.52
C ASN A 13 18.57 7.51 -17.03
N LEU A 14 18.68 8.75 -17.51
CA LEU A 14 18.92 9.10 -18.91
C LEU A 14 20.39 9.45 -19.19
N THR A 15 21.30 9.20 -18.25
CA THR A 15 22.71 9.63 -18.39
C THR A 15 23.46 8.96 -19.54
N LYS A 16 22.96 7.81 -20.01
CA LYS A 16 23.48 7.04 -21.14
C LYS A 16 22.41 6.77 -22.21
N ALA A 17 21.24 7.38 -22.08
CA ALA A 17 20.12 7.15 -22.97
C ALA A 17 20.38 7.65 -24.38
N THR A 18 19.76 6.98 -25.34
CA THR A 18 19.81 7.32 -26.77
C THR A 18 18.40 7.54 -27.31
N GLU A 19 18.24 8.21 -28.46
CA GLU A 19 16.93 8.35 -29.10
C GLU A 19 16.24 7.00 -29.35
N GLN A 20 17.02 5.96 -29.69
CA GLN A 20 16.50 4.61 -29.90
C GLN A 20 15.95 3.98 -28.61
N SER A 21 16.59 4.22 -27.47
CA SER A 21 16.15 3.71 -26.16
C SER A 21 14.80 4.28 -25.72
N VAL A 22 14.51 5.53 -26.08
CA VAL A 22 13.27 6.22 -25.70
C VAL A 22 12.15 6.03 -26.73
N ALA A 23 12.48 5.74 -28.00
CA ALA A 23 11.54 5.70 -29.11
C ALA A 23 10.36 4.71 -28.94
N ASN A 24 10.58 3.63 -28.19
CA ASN A 24 9.57 2.60 -27.97
C ASN A 24 8.72 2.83 -26.71
N ILE A 25 8.92 3.91 -25.97
CA ILE A 25 8.16 4.23 -24.75
C ILE A 25 6.99 5.13 -25.13
N GLU A 26 5.76 4.66 -24.92
CA GLU A 26 4.54 5.44 -25.16
C GLU A 26 4.29 6.45 -24.05
N LYS A 27 4.46 5.99 -22.79
CA LYS A 27 4.17 6.78 -21.60
C LYS A 27 4.92 6.20 -20.40
N ILE A 28 5.38 7.08 -19.52
CA ILE A 28 5.78 6.77 -18.15
C ILE A 28 4.78 7.48 -17.23
N GLU A 29 4.15 6.77 -16.29
CA GLU A 29 3.09 7.35 -15.46
C GLU A 29 3.62 8.50 -14.57
N ASN A 30 4.42 8.18 -13.55
CA ASN A 30 5.07 9.20 -12.71
C ASN A 30 6.54 8.86 -12.52
N VAL A 31 7.39 9.87 -12.43
CA VAL A 31 8.82 9.73 -12.16
C VAL A 31 9.19 10.55 -10.93
N GLY A 32 9.80 9.91 -9.94
CA GLY A 32 10.30 10.59 -8.74
C GLY A 32 11.46 11.54 -9.07
N CYS A 33 12.52 11.02 -9.68
CA CYS A 33 13.70 11.78 -10.07
C CYS A 33 14.20 11.39 -11.47
N VAL A 34 14.52 12.37 -12.32
CA VAL A 34 15.16 12.14 -13.62
C VAL A 34 16.62 12.55 -13.55
N LEU A 35 17.53 11.64 -13.88
CA LEU A 35 18.96 11.91 -14.00
C LEU A 35 19.31 12.08 -15.47
N TYR A 36 19.98 13.16 -15.84
CA TYR A 36 20.37 13.40 -17.22
C TYR A 36 21.73 14.09 -17.29
N LYS A 37 22.40 14.01 -18.45
CA LYS A 37 23.58 14.83 -18.75
C LYS A 37 23.19 15.94 -19.72
N PRO A 38 23.97 17.03 -19.85
CA PRO A 38 23.67 18.09 -20.80
C PRO A 38 23.37 17.56 -22.22
N GLU A 39 24.06 16.50 -22.64
CA GLU A 39 23.89 15.88 -23.96
C GLU A 39 22.57 15.11 -24.09
N THR A 40 22.01 14.60 -22.99
CA THR A 40 20.78 13.79 -22.97
C THR A 40 19.54 14.54 -22.49
N ALA A 41 19.68 15.81 -22.11
CA ALA A 41 18.59 16.67 -21.61
C ALA A 41 17.38 16.74 -22.56
N HIS A 42 17.64 16.78 -23.87
CA HIS A 42 16.59 16.85 -24.89
C HIS A 42 15.65 15.63 -24.87
N LEU A 43 16.14 14.46 -24.46
CA LEU A 43 15.35 13.22 -24.42
C LEU A 43 14.21 13.28 -23.39
N ILE A 44 14.34 14.11 -22.35
CA ILE A 44 13.28 14.32 -21.36
C ILE A 44 12.00 14.81 -22.04
N THR A 45 12.14 15.76 -22.98
CA THR A 45 11.00 16.31 -23.73
C THR A 45 10.43 15.37 -24.77
N SER A 46 11.22 14.36 -25.19
CA SER A 46 10.79 13.32 -26.13
C SER A 46 9.98 12.20 -25.46
N LEU A 47 10.08 12.07 -24.13
CA LEU A 47 9.33 11.10 -23.34
C LEU A 47 8.00 11.71 -22.86
N ASN A 48 6.91 10.96 -23.02
CA ASN A 48 5.62 11.31 -22.45
C ASN A 48 5.57 10.85 -20.99
N ILE A 49 6.09 11.69 -20.09
CA ILE A 49 6.09 11.45 -18.65
C ILE A 49 4.93 12.21 -18.04
N GLY A 50 4.14 11.58 -17.16
CA GLY A 50 3.08 12.27 -16.43
C GLY A 50 3.64 13.31 -15.46
N ASN A 51 3.88 12.94 -14.20
CA ASN A 51 4.51 13.86 -13.24
C ASN A 51 6.00 13.58 -13.07
N ILE A 52 6.81 14.63 -12.99
CA ILE A 52 8.22 14.56 -12.60
C ILE A 52 8.38 15.28 -11.26
N GLY A 53 8.81 14.55 -10.23
CA GLY A 53 9.08 15.14 -8.92
C GLY A 53 10.30 16.06 -8.94
N LYS A 54 11.40 15.60 -9.56
CA LYS A 54 12.65 16.35 -9.66
C LYS A 54 13.47 15.95 -10.89
N THR A 55 14.25 16.88 -11.42
CA THR A 55 15.30 16.59 -12.41
C THR A 55 16.66 16.95 -11.84
N LEU A 56 17.68 16.16 -12.18
CA LEU A 56 19.05 16.38 -11.74
C LEU A 56 20.00 16.27 -12.94
N GLU A 57 20.66 17.39 -13.25
CA GLU A 57 21.71 17.43 -14.26
C GLU A 57 23.02 16.93 -13.66
N MET A 58 23.53 15.83 -14.21
CA MET A 58 24.78 15.21 -13.81
C MET A 58 25.95 15.84 -14.59
N THR A 59 26.54 16.87 -14.00
CA THR A 59 27.73 17.56 -14.53
C THR A 59 29.04 16.84 -14.22
N ARG A 60 28.99 15.78 -13.40
CA ARG A 60 30.13 14.93 -13.00
C ARG A 60 29.66 13.49 -12.87
N ASP A 61 30.61 12.55 -12.78
CA ASP A 61 30.30 11.16 -12.51
C ASP A 61 29.98 10.97 -11.02
N PHE A 62 28.77 10.49 -10.72
CA PHE A 62 28.38 10.08 -9.38
C PHE A 62 28.28 8.56 -9.32
N THR A 63 28.61 8.00 -8.16
CA THR A 63 28.18 6.65 -7.81
C THR A 63 26.71 6.71 -7.41
N VAL A 64 25.85 6.13 -8.26
CA VAL A 64 24.40 6.07 -8.03
C VAL A 64 24.08 4.86 -7.16
N ILE A 65 23.37 5.09 -6.06
CA ILE A 65 22.93 4.06 -5.14
C ILE A 65 21.42 4.18 -4.94
N ASN A 66 20.70 3.07 -5.08
CA ASN A 66 19.28 3.00 -4.76
C ASN A 66 19.06 2.23 -3.46
N GLY A 67 18.15 2.71 -2.62
CA GLY A 67 17.84 2.11 -1.33
C GLY A 67 18.67 2.71 -0.20
N GLN A 68 19.07 1.87 0.76
CA GLN A 68 19.81 2.31 1.93
C GLN A 68 21.29 1.96 1.79
N ILE A 69 22.18 2.90 2.10
CA ILE A 69 23.61 2.65 2.28
C ILE A 69 24.05 3.07 3.69
N THR A 70 24.86 2.22 4.32
CA THR A 70 25.55 2.56 5.55
C THR A 70 26.99 2.95 5.21
N LEU A 71 27.42 4.15 5.62
CA LEU A 71 28.79 4.63 5.51
C LEU A 71 29.42 4.54 6.89
N ASP A 72 30.14 3.45 7.16
CA ASP A 72 30.87 3.21 8.41
C ASP A 72 32.40 3.31 8.20
N GLN A 73 33.19 3.08 9.23
CA GLN A 73 34.65 3.16 9.11
C GLN A 73 35.20 2.12 8.14
N ALA A 74 34.57 0.93 8.08
CA ALA A 74 34.97 -0.12 7.15
C ALA A 74 34.77 0.34 5.70
N PHE A 75 33.63 0.95 5.37
CA PHE A 75 33.39 1.56 4.07
C PHE A 75 34.48 2.58 3.74
N PHE A 76 34.69 3.57 4.61
CA PHE A 76 35.67 4.63 4.38
C PHE A 76 37.12 4.13 4.31
N SER A 77 37.45 2.99 4.91
CA SER A 77 38.81 2.41 4.80
C SER A 77 39.13 1.90 3.39
N THR A 78 38.10 1.60 2.59
CA THR A 78 38.24 1.09 1.21
C THR A 78 38.24 2.20 0.15
N VAL A 79 37.97 3.44 0.55
CA VAL A 79 37.87 4.59 -0.36
C VAL A 79 39.25 5.18 -0.61
N GLU A 80 39.82 4.88 -1.78
CA GLU A 80 41.13 5.42 -2.19
C GLU A 80 41.06 6.86 -2.72
N LYS A 81 39.91 7.27 -3.26
CA LYS A 81 39.68 8.60 -3.83
C LYS A 81 38.34 9.16 -3.35
N PRO A 82 38.22 10.48 -3.15
CA PRO A 82 36.97 11.10 -2.72
C PRO A 82 35.80 10.72 -3.64
N LEU A 83 34.68 10.32 -3.04
CA LEU A 83 33.49 9.87 -3.76
C LEU A 83 32.50 11.01 -3.96
N SER A 84 31.88 11.05 -5.14
CA SER A 84 30.66 11.82 -5.38
C SER A 84 29.49 10.84 -5.40
N LEU A 85 28.60 10.93 -4.40
CA LEU A 85 27.49 9.99 -4.20
C LEU A 85 26.16 10.60 -4.59
N LEU A 86 25.37 9.85 -5.35
CA LEU A 86 23.97 10.14 -5.60
C LEU A 86 23.14 9.01 -5.00
N VAL A 87 22.41 9.28 -3.92
CA VAL A 87 21.63 8.25 -3.23
C VAL A 87 20.14 8.54 -3.38
N ASN A 88 19.42 7.60 -3.97
CA ASN A 88 17.97 7.57 -4.00
C ASN A 88 17.46 6.62 -2.91
N GLY A 89 17.19 7.19 -1.74
CA GLY A 89 16.84 6.45 -0.53
C GLY A 89 17.53 7.06 0.69
N GLN A 90 18.19 6.23 1.49
CA GLN A 90 18.69 6.65 2.80
C GLN A 90 20.20 6.45 2.92
N VAL A 91 20.87 7.42 3.55
CA VAL A 91 22.27 7.29 3.96
C VAL A 91 22.32 7.23 5.47
N VAL A 92 22.92 6.19 6.02
CA VAL A 92 23.17 6.05 7.46
C VAL A 92 24.67 6.15 7.69
N ILE A 93 25.12 7.16 8.43
CA ILE A 93 26.53 7.30 8.81
C ILE A 93 26.76 6.49 10.07
N GLY A 94 27.79 5.65 10.11
CA GLY A 94 28.14 4.85 11.29
C GLY A 94 28.62 5.72 12.46
N LYS A 95 28.48 5.21 13.69
CA LYS A 95 28.96 5.89 14.92
C LYS A 95 30.48 5.98 15.00
N ASP A 96 31.16 5.13 14.28
CA ASP A 96 32.61 4.99 14.21
C ASP A 96 33.27 5.95 13.21
N VAL A 97 32.48 6.70 12.46
CA VAL A 97 32.96 7.65 11.45
C VAL A 97 33.34 8.98 12.10
N ALA A 98 34.56 9.46 11.82
CA ALA A 98 34.97 10.79 12.22
C ALA A 98 34.57 11.85 11.18
N ALA A 99 34.42 13.11 11.62
CA ALA A 99 34.12 14.22 10.73
C ALA A 99 35.16 14.39 9.60
N ASP A 100 36.42 14.06 9.87
CA ASP A 100 37.51 14.16 8.90
C ASP A 100 37.43 13.07 7.82
N ASP A 101 36.96 11.86 8.14
CA ASP A 101 36.71 10.82 7.13
C ASP A 101 35.72 11.34 6.07
N ILE A 102 34.67 12.06 6.50
CA ILE A 102 33.69 12.66 5.58
C ILE A 102 34.36 13.75 4.73
N ARG A 103 35.13 14.66 5.34
CA ARG A 103 35.76 15.76 4.59
C ARG A 103 36.80 15.28 3.58
N GLU A 104 37.55 14.24 3.92
CA GLU A 104 38.61 13.74 3.07
C GLU A 104 38.08 12.81 1.98
N LYS A 105 37.10 11.96 2.30
CA LYS A 105 36.68 10.85 1.41
C LYS A 105 35.35 11.08 0.72
N VAL A 106 34.63 12.14 1.06
CA VAL A 106 33.41 12.56 0.37
C VAL A 106 33.64 13.88 -0.34
N GLU A 107 33.63 13.85 -1.66
CA GLU A 107 33.69 15.06 -2.48
C GLU A 107 32.32 15.77 -2.49
N SER A 108 31.26 15.03 -2.81
CA SER A 108 29.91 15.57 -2.88
C SER A 108 28.85 14.51 -2.62
N ILE A 109 27.73 14.93 -2.04
CA ILE A 109 26.57 14.08 -1.79
C ILE A 109 25.34 14.77 -2.38
N VAL A 110 24.59 14.05 -3.19
CA VAL A 110 23.23 14.40 -3.61
C VAL A 110 22.29 13.30 -3.15
N ILE A 111 21.22 13.65 -2.43
CA ILE A 111 20.30 12.67 -1.87
C ILE A 111 18.86 13.02 -2.17
N ASN A 112 18.17 12.04 -2.76
CA ASN A 112 16.73 11.98 -2.84
C ASN A 112 16.22 11.07 -1.71
N GLY A 113 15.98 11.65 -0.53
CA GLY A 113 15.67 10.96 0.73
C GLY A 113 16.47 11.52 1.92
N ALA A 114 16.61 10.75 3.00
CA ALA A 114 17.15 11.26 4.26
C ALA A 114 18.59 10.81 4.55
N ILE A 115 19.35 11.67 5.23
CA ILE A 115 20.60 11.28 5.90
C ILE A 115 20.32 11.10 7.38
N TYR A 116 20.79 9.99 7.93
CA TYR A 116 20.88 9.78 9.37
C TYR A 116 22.33 9.77 9.78
N ALA A 117 22.70 10.58 10.77
CA ALA A 117 24.09 10.71 11.18
C ALA A 117 24.25 10.94 12.69
N PRO A 118 25.36 10.50 13.30
CA PRO A 118 25.73 10.96 14.62
C PRO A 118 25.81 12.49 14.66
N ARG A 119 25.39 13.08 15.77
CA ARG A 119 25.38 14.54 15.95
C ARG A 119 26.73 15.21 15.66
N GLU A 120 27.82 14.52 16.00
CA GLU A 120 29.19 15.01 15.88
C GLU A 120 29.65 15.21 14.42
N VAL A 121 29.08 14.46 13.47
CA VAL A 121 29.49 14.49 12.06
C VAL A 121 28.51 15.24 11.16
N ALA A 122 27.35 15.64 11.68
CA ALA A 122 26.32 16.36 10.93
C ALA A 122 26.83 17.66 10.29
N GLY A 123 27.75 18.38 10.96
CA GLY A 123 28.38 19.58 10.41
C GLY A 123 29.22 19.28 9.16
N ALA A 124 30.06 18.26 9.21
CA ALA A 124 30.89 17.85 8.08
C ALA A 124 30.05 17.34 6.89
N LEU A 125 28.92 16.68 7.15
CA LEU A 125 27.98 16.28 6.09
C LEU A 125 27.36 17.49 5.40
N ASN A 126 26.92 18.51 6.14
CA ASN A 126 26.35 19.72 5.55
C ASN A 126 27.32 20.42 4.60
N GLU A 127 28.64 20.35 4.83
CA GLU A 127 29.66 20.90 3.92
C GLU A 127 29.71 20.15 2.56
N ARG A 128 29.35 18.87 2.55
CA ARG A 128 29.48 17.96 1.38
C ARG A 128 28.18 17.71 0.65
N VAL A 129 27.05 17.87 1.32
CA VAL A 129 25.72 17.80 0.73
C VAL A 129 25.52 18.99 -0.23
N LYS A 130 25.33 18.69 -1.51
CA LYS A 130 25.03 19.70 -2.54
C LYS A 130 23.53 19.89 -2.72
N ASP A 131 22.77 18.83 -2.54
CA ASP A 131 21.32 18.82 -2.74
C ASP A 131 20.72 17.65 -1.92
N LEU A 132 19.72 17.95 -1.10
CA LEU A 132 19.14 17.01 -0.14
C LEU A 132 17.64 17.21 -0.01
N MET A 133 16.90 16.12 -0.19
CA MET A 133 15.44 16.09 -0.08
C MET A 133 15.01 15.17 1.06
N GLY A 134 14.81 15.71 2.27
CA GLY A 134 14.46 14.92 3.46
C GLY A 134 15.23 15.31 4.73
N GLY A 135 16.30 16.10 4.56
CA GLY A 135 17.08 16.66 5.66
C GLY A 135 18.10 15.69 6.26
N ILE A 136 18.98 16.24 7.11
CA ILE A 136 19.94 15.49 7.92
C ILE A 136 19.32 15.34 9.30
N LYS A 137 18.97 14.10 9.65
CA LYS A 137 18.46 13.73 10.97
C LYS A 137 19.61 13.21 11.82
N THR A 138 19.81 13.80 12.99
CA THR A 138 20.84 13.33 13.90
C THR A 138 20.29 12.23 14.81
N TYR A 139 21.11 11.24 15.16
CA TYR A 139 20.74 10.23 16.16
C TYR A 139 21.85 10.07 17.21
N GLU A 140 21.46 9.72 18.44
CA GLU A 140 22.38 9.45 19.56
C GLU A 140 22.34 7.96 19.99
N GLY A 141 21.16 7.33 19.88
CA GLY A 141 20.90 5.92 20.19
C GLY A 141 21.42 4.94 19.14
N GLU A 142 20.73 3.81 18.97
CA GLU A 142 21.07 2.82 17.95
C GLU A 142 21.03 3.40 16.52
N LEU A 143 21.64 2.68 15.58
CA LEU A 143 21.50 3.02 14.17
C LEU A 143 20.01 3.05 13.78
N PRO A 144 19.55 4.07 13.05
CA PRO A 144 18.19 4.12 12.56
C PRO A 144 17.84 2.86 11.79
N ARG A 145 16.61 2.41 11.95
CA ARG A 145 16.11 1.18 11.34
C ARG A 145 14.95 1.51 10.40
N THR A 146 15.09 1.06 9.16
CA THR A 146 14.03 1.15 8.16
C THR A 146 13.46 -0.23 7.89
N VAL A 147 12.14 -0.36 8.00
CA VAL A 147 11.41 -1.59 7.71
C VAL A 147 10.46 -1.34 6.55
N ASN A 148 10.56 -2.17 5.51
CA ASN A 148 9.65 -2.14 4.38
C ASN A 148 8.65 -3.30 4.52
N GLY A 149 7.35 -3.03 4.33
CA GLY A 149 6.28 -4.01 4.49
C GLY A 149 5.56 -3.88 5.83
N SER A 150 5.41 -4.98 6.57
CA SER A 150 4.64 -5.03 7.82
C SER A 150 5.56 -5.21 9.02
N GLN A 151 5.40 -4.37 10.04
CA GLN A 151 6.11 -4.45 11.32
C GLN A 151 5.12 -4.40 12.47
N GLU A 152 5.25 -5.35 13.40
CA GLU A 152 4.52 -5.33 14.67
C GLU A 152 5.45 -4.89 15.80
N LEU A 153 5.08 -3.87 16.55
CA LEU A 153 5.76 -3.47 17.77
C LEU A 153 5.18 -4.26 18.94
N THR A 154 6.04 -5.06 19.55
CA THR A 154 5.74 -5.85 20.74
C THR A 154 6.68 -5.43 21.88
N ASN A 155 6.33 -5.77 23.11
CA ASN A 155 7.20 -5.57 24.27
C ASN A 155 8.58 -6.21 24.08
N ARG A 156 8.61 -7.42 23.49
CA ARG A 156 9.87 -8.10 23.17
C ARG A 156 10.72 -7.33 22.16
N TYR A 157 10.10 -6.72 21.15
CA TYR A 157 10.82 -5.89 20.19
C TYR A 157 11.45 -4.68 20.88
N LEU A 158 10.68 -3.95 21.70
CA LEU A 158 11.19 -2.78 22.41
C LEU A 158 12.31 -3.13 23.40
N GLN A 159 12.18 -4.25 24.12
CA GLN A 159 13.20 -4.74 25.04
C GLN A 159 14.50 -5.17 24.33
N SER A 160 14.43 -5.51 23.03
CA SER A 160 15.62 -5.84 22.24
C SER A 160 16.46 -4.61 21.87
N ILE A 161 15.90 -3.40 22.01
CA ILE A 161 16.58 -2.14 21.75
C ILE A 161 17.40 -1.77 22.99
N GLY A 162 18.72 -1.69 22.83
CA GLY A 162 19.65 -1.41 23.93
C GLY A 162 19.44 -0.01 24.51
N SER A 163 19.34 1.01 23.65
CA SER A 163 19.14 2.42 24.03
C SER A 163 17.85 2.98 23.44
N SER A 164 17.92 4.03 22.63
CA SER A 164 16.83 4.54 21.80
C SER A 164 17.03 4.15 20.34
N LEU A 165 15.96 4.18 19.53
CA LEU A 165 15.97 3.84 18.11
C LEU A 165 15.10 4.82 17.32
N GLN A 166 15.63 5.34 16.22
CA GLN A 166 14.80 5.99 15.19
C GLN A 166 14.25 4.92 14.25
N LEU A 167 12.92 4.83 14.15
CA LEU A 167 12.23 3.80 13.38
C LEU A 167 11.48 4.43 12.20
N VAL A 168 11.76 3.93 11.00
CA VAL A 168 11.03 4.27 9.78
C VAL A 168 10.32 3.02 9.27
N VAL A 169 9.01 3.11 9.05
CA VAL A 169 8.21 1.99 8.51
C VAL A 169 7.55 2.42 7.21
N ASN A 170 7.94 1.79 6.12
CA ASN A 170 7.32 1.96 4.81
C ASN A 170 6.33 0.81 4.58
N GLY A 171 5.06 1.03 4.93
CA GLY A 171 4.01 0.02 4.85
C GLY A 171 3.10 0.06 6.07
N VAL A 172 2.99 -1.04 6.81
CA VAL A 172 2.06 -1.18 7.93
C VAL A 172 2.82 -1.33 9.24
N LEU A 173 2.62 -0.39 10.17
CA LEU A 173 3.04 -0.52 11.55
C LEU A 173 1.85 -0.93 12.42
N THR A 174 1.96 -2.00 13.19
CA THR A 174 0.93 -2.41 14.15
C THR A 174 1.50 -2.36 15.56
N LEU A 175 0.83 -1.69 16.48
CA LEU A 175 1.14 -1.75 17.90
C LEU A 175 0.36 -2.92 18.50
N ALA A 176 1.06 -3.84 19.19
CA ALA A 176 0.40 -4.91 19.93
C ALA A 176 -0.52 -4.32 21.01
N GLU A 177 -1.65 -4.97 21.30
CA GLU A 177 -2.64 -4.48 22.27
C GLU A 177 -2.02 -4.25 23.65
N ASP A 178 -1.15 -5.15 24.07
CA ASP A 178 -0.46 -5.14 25.36
C ASP A 178 0.86 -4.35 25.36
N LEU A 179 1.13 -3.55 24.31
CA LEU A 179 2.36 -2.79 24.19
C LEU A 179 2.51 -1.81 25.36
N ASP A 180 3.63 -1.91 26.08
CA ASP A 180 4.00 -0.98 27.13
C ASP A 180 4.36 0.37 26.51
N MET A 181 3.40 1.30 26.57
CA MET A 181 3.57 2.63 26.01
C MET A 181 4.64 3.46 26.74
N SER A 182 4.99 3.14 27.99
CA SER A 182 6.10 3.82 28.68
C SER A 182 7.43 3.37 28.08
N LEU A 183 7.58 2.06 27.86
CA LEU A 183 8.76 1.52 27.19
C LEU A 183 8.86 1.99 25.73
N PHE A 184 7.73 2.12 25.03
CA PHE A 184 7.70 2.71 23.69
C PHE A 184 8.26 4.14 23.69
N GLN A 185 7.85 4.98 24.64
CA GLN A 185 8.37 6.35 24.77
C GLN A 185 9.87 6.39 25.05
N GLU A 186 10.39 5.45 25.83
CA GLU A 186 11.82 5.33 26.14
C GLU A 186 12.64 4.84 24.93
N LYS A 187 12.16 3.79 24.26
CA LYS A 187 12.95 3.03 23.28
C LYS A 187 12.85 3.52 21.86
N ILE A 188 11.72 4.10 21.47
CA ILE A 188 11.58 4.73 20.16
C ILE A 188 11.94 6.21 20.34
N GLU A 189 12.91 6.73 19.61
CA GLU A 189 13.31 8.14 19.68
C GLU A 189 12.43 8.98 18.75
N ASP A 190 12.41 8.60 17.48
CA ASP A 190 11.57 9.15 16.43
C ASP A 190 10.85 8.02 15.70
N LEU A 191 9.64 8.30 15.25
CA LEU A 191 8.83 7.38 14.48
C LEU A 191 8.34 8.05 13.19
N GLU A 192 8.67 7.44 12.06
CA GLU A 192 8.14 7.80 10.75
C GLU A 192 7.40 6.61 10.15
N VAL A 193 6.15 6.81 9.74
CA VAL A 193 5.32 5.79 9.08
C VAL A 193 4.84 6.31 7.75
N ASN A 194 5.33 5.70 6.67
CA ASN A 194 4.90 5.94 5.30
C ASN A 194 3.91 4.82 4.92
N GLY A 195 2.64 4.99 5.30
CA GLY A 195 1.59 4.01 5.09
C GLY A 195 0.54 3.99 6.20
N VAL A 196 0.30 2.84 6.82
CA VAL A 196 -0.73 2.66 7.84
C VAL A 196 -0.10 2.44 9.20
N ILE A 197 -0.51 3.21 10.21
CA ILE A 197 -0.26 2.88 11.61
C ILE A 197 -1.56 2.36 12.22
N ARG A 198 -1.50 1.16 12.80
CA ARG A 198 -2.62 0.52 13.50
C ARG A 198 -2.32 0.42 14.98
N LEU A 199 -3.25 0.86 15.80
CA LEU A 199 -3.12 0.91 17.25
C LEU A 199 -4.47 0.80 17.93
N TYR A 200 -4.47 0.56 19.23
CA TYR A 200 -5.67 0.58 20.05
C TYR A 200 -5.95 1.99 20.59
N GLU A 201 -7.22 2.31 20.81
CA GLU A 201 -7.68 3.62 21.29
C GLU A 201 -6.96 4.07 22.57
N THR A 202 -6.73 3.16 23.53
CA THR A 202 -5.94 3.45 24.73
C THR A 202 -4.49 3.91 24.46
N GLN A 203 -3.91 3.57 23.32
CA GLN A 203 -2.51 3.85 22.98
C GLN A 203 -2.35 5.18 22.22
N GLU A 204 -3.44 5.70 21.66
CA GLU A 204 -3.45 6.86 20.78
C GLU A 204 -2.84 8.13 21.41
N PRO A 205 -3.19 8.51 22.66
CA PRO A 205 -2.59 9.68 23.29
C PRO A 205 -1.06 9.55 23.45
N ALA A 206 -0.59 8.35 23.81
CA ALA A 206 0.83 8.11 23.98
C ALA A 206 1.57 8.15 22.63
N LEU A 207 0.99 7.58 21.57
CA LEU A 207 1.56 7.68 20.23
C LEU A 207 1.72 9.15 19.81
N PHE A 208 0.66 9.97 19.91
CA PHE A 208 0.72 11.36 19.45
C PHE A 208 1.56 12.28 20.33
N ASN A 209 1.76 11.95 21.62
CA ASN A 209 2.75 12.62 22.45
C ASN A 209 4.18 12.49 21.89
N LYS A 210 4.46 11.45 21.08
CA LYS A 210 5.74 11.28 20.38
C LYS A 210 5.88 12.17 19.14
N ALA A 211 4.80 12.82 18.71
CA ALA A 211 4.73 13.58 17.46
C ALA A 211 5.29 12.81 16.23
N PRO A 212 4.79 11.60 15.95
CA PRO A 212 5.30 10.81 14.83
C PRO A 212 5.00 11.49 13.49
N VAL A 213 5.86 11.28 12.51
CA VAL A 213 5.60 11.69 11.12
C VAL A 213 4.82 10.58 10.44
N ILE A 214 3.51 10.78 10.23
CA ILE A 214 2.62 9.80 9.60
C ILE A 214 2.23 10.31 8.22
N ASN A 215 2.82 9.72 7.18
CA ASN A 215 2.46 9.96 5.78
C ASN A 215 1.49 8.86 5.32
N GLY A 216 0.26 8.90 5.83
CA GLY A 216 -0.80 7.96 5.46
C GLY A 216 -1.95 7.93 6.46
N VAL A 217 -2.39 6.73 6.84
CA VAL A 217 -3.64 6.53 7.60
C VAL A 217 -3.33 6.04 9.01
N THR A 218 -4.04 6.61 9.99
CA THR A 218 -4.08 6.10 11.38
C THR A 218 -5.35 5.26 11.53
N ASP A 219 -5.18 3.97 11.79
CA ASP A 219 -6.23 2.95 11.91
C ASP A 219 -6.40 2.58 13.39
N VAL A 220 -7.37 3.21 14.05
CA VAL A 220 -7.60 3.08 15.50
C VAL A 220 -8.62 1.99 15.79
N ILE A 221 -8.20 0.96 16.52
CA ILE A 221 -9.04 -0.12 17.01
C ILE A 221 -9.72 0.35 18.31
N PRO A 222 -11.06 0.42 18.37
CA PRO A 222 -11.76 0.88 19.57
C PRO A 222 -11.58 -0.08 20.74
N ASP A 223 -11.72 0.43 21.96
CA ASP A 223 -11.54 -0.37 23.16
C ASP A 223 -12.53 -1.54 23.27
N GLY A 224 -12.01 -2.71 23.61
CA GLY A 224 -12.79 -3.95 23.76
C GLY A 224 -13.21 -4.60 22.44
N TYR A 225 -12.66 -4.14 21.31
CA TYR A 225 -12.83 -4.80 20.01
C TYR A 225 -11.65 -5.71 19.68
N GLU A 226 -11.97 -6.88 19.15
CA GLU A 226 -11.02 -7.81 18.56
C GLU A 226 -10.80 -7.40 17.08
N HIS A 227 -9.56 -7.06 16.72
CA HIS A 227 -9.23 -6.71 15.35
C HIS A 227 -9.11 -7.95 14.46
N VAL A 228 -9.84 -7.94 13.34
CA VAL A 228 -9.84 -8.98 12.34
C VAL A 228 -9.19 -8.46 11.06
N GLY A 229 -7.91 -8.78 10.86
CA GLY A 229 -7.11 -8.29 9.73
C GLY A 229 -7.27 -9.05 8.41
N LYS A 230 -8.18 -10.03 8.32
CA LYS A 230 -8.41 -10.86 7.13
C LYS A 230 -9.90 -10.95 6.83
N ALA A 231 -10.25 -11.20 5.56
CA ALA A 231 -11.62 -11.50 5.20
C ALA A 231 -12.11 -12.71 6.02
N LEU A 232 -13.33 -12.61 6.54
CA LEU A 232 -13.95 -13.65 7.33
C LEU A 232 -15.05 -14.34 6.54
N THR A 233 -15.01 -15.66 6.53
CA THR A 233 -16.14 -16.50 6.12
C THR A 233 -16.59 -17.29 7.34
N LEU A 234 -17.79 -16.99 7.82
CA LEU A 234 -18.36 -17.54 9.04
C LEU A 234 -19.46 -18.54 8.69
N THR A 235 -19.31 -19.74 9.23
CA THR A 235 -20.31 -20.80 9.21
C THR A 235 -20.91 -20.95 10.60
N GLU A 236 -21.96 -21.75 10.72
CA GLU A 236 -22.57 -22.08 12.02
C GLU A 236 -21.53 -22.60 13.05
N ARG A 237 -20.48 -23.27 12.57
CA ARG A 237 -19.40 -23.80 13.40
C ARG A 237 -18.35 -22.75 13.73
N SER A 238 -17.87 -21.99 12.73
CA SER A 238 -16.73 -21.07 12.93
C SER A 238 -17.13 -19.82 13.70
N ILE A 239 -18.39 -19.38 13.61
CA ILE A 239 -18.89 -18.21 14.33
C ILE A 239 -18.82 -18.38 15.86
N ARG A 240 -18.97 -19.61 16.36
CA ARG A 240 -18.99 -19.94 17.80
C ARG A 240 -17.70 -19.59 18.54
N ARG A 241 -16.59 -19.35 17.84
CA ARG A 241 -15.29 -19.01 18.45
C ARG A 241 -15.29 -17.63 19.12
N PHE A 242 -16.13 -16.71 18.64
CA PHE A 242 -16.14 -15.31 19.07
C PHE A 242 -16.84 -15.11 20.43
N LYS A 243 -17.78 -15.99 20.84
CA LYS A 243 -18.30 -16.05 22.22
C LYS A 243 -18.70 -14.70 22.84
N GLY A 244 -19.30 -13.81 22.06
CA GLY A 244 -19.69 -12.47 22.48
C GLY A 244 -18.63 -11.38 22.22
N SER A 245 -17.66 -11.63 21.34
CA SER A 245 -16.68 -10.61 20.92
C SER A 245 -17.37 -9.41 20.26
N ARG A 246 -16.71 -8.26 20.35
CA ARG A 246 -16.91 -7.12 19.46
C ARG A 246 -15.84 -7.17 18.39
N LEU A 247 -16.20 -7.02 17.13
CA LEU A 247 -15.27 -7.20 16.01
C LEU A 247 -14.97 -5.88 15.33
N TYR A 248 -13.69 -5.58 15.10
CA TYR A 248 -13.25 -4.45 14.30
C TYR A 248 -12.57 -4.96 13.02
N THR A 249 -13.03 -4.53 11.85
CA THR A 249 -12.42 -4.98 10.58
C THR A 249 -12.55 -3.96 9.46
N ASN A 250 -11.58 -3.99 8.56
CA ASN A 250 -11.65 -3.30 7.27
C ASN A 250 -11.68 -4.30 6.10
N LYS A 251 -12.03 -5.55 6.40
CA LYS A 251 -12.11 -6.65 5.44
C LYS A 251 -13.54 -7.17 5.34
N PRO A 252 -13.92 -7.76 4.19
CA PRO A 252 -15.24 -8.33 4.04
C PRO A 252 -15.53 -9.40 5.09
N VAL A 253 -16.75 -9.41 5.60
CA VAL A 253 -17.28 -10.48 6.46
C VAL A 253 -18.42 -11.15 5.73
N VAL A 254 -18.36 -12.46 5.59
CA VAL A 254 -19.34 -13.27 4.89
C VAL A 254 -19.94 -14.25 5.88
N LEU A 255 -21.26 -14.19 6.06
CA LEU A 255 -22.04 -15.16 6.81
C LEU A 255 -22.62 -16.17 5.82
N GLU A 256 -22.21 -17.43 5.94
CA GLU A 256 -22.71 -18.52 5.13
C GLU A 256 -24.18 -18.85 5.46
N PRO A 257 -24.91 -19.53 4.55
CA PRO A 257 -26.35 -19.79 4.71
C PRO A 257 -26.70 -20.61 5.96
N ASP A 258 -25.74 -21.31 6.54
CA ASP A 258 -25.94 -22.11 7.75
C ASP A 258 -25.86 -21.29 9.05
N VAL A 259 -25.47 -20.01 8.99
CA VAL A 259 -25.43 -19.14 10.16
C VAL A 259 -26.84 -18.74 10.57
N THR A 260 -27.28 -19.22 11.73
CA THR A 260 -28.59 -18.85 12.29
C THR A 260 -28.54 -17.53 13.07
N ARG A 261 -29.69 -16.87 13.20
CA ARG A 261 -29.85 -15.66 14.02
C ARG A 261 -29.33 -15.87 15.45
N GLU A 262 -29.73 -16.97 16.09
CA GLU A 262 -29.34 -17.32 17.46
C GLU A 262 -27.83 -17.54 17.59
N ALA A 263 -27.19 -18.13 16.58
CA ALA A 263 -25.75 -18.33 16.55
C ALA A 263 -25.01 -17.00 16.46
N LEU A 264 -25.49 -16.07 15.61
CA LEU A 264 -24.93 -14.73 15.46
C LEU A 264 -25.07 -13.91 16.75
N GLU A 265 -26.27 -13.83 17.33
CA GLU A 265 -26.52 -13.07 18.58
C GLU A 265 -25.64 -13.52 19.74
N LYS A 266 -25.44 -14.83 19.88
CA LYS A 266 -24.62 -15.40 20.95
C LYS A 266 -23.13 -15.18 20.72
N ALA A 267 -22.70 -15.13 19.47
CA ALA A 267 -21.30 -15.11 19.11
C ALA A 267 -20.72 -13.70 18.98
N ILE A 268 -21.49 -12.73 18.51
CA ILE A 268 -20.99 -11.40 18.15
C ILE A 268 -21.92 -10.33 18.74
N VAL A 269 -21.37 -9.49 19.61
CA VAL A 269 -22.14 -8.42 20.27
C VAL A 269 -22.28 -7.20 19.37
N HIS A 270 -21.22 -6.86 18.64
CA HIS A 270 -21.17 -5.70 17.76
C HIS A 270 -20.06 -5.87 16.72
N ILE A 271 -20.26 -5.39 15.50
CA ILE A 271 -19.28 -5.35 14.42
C ILE A 271 -19.11 -3.90 14.02
N ARG A 272 -17.87 -3.41 14.05
CA ARG A 272 -17.49 -2.16 13.41
C ARG A 272 -16.69 -2.51 12.16
N SER A 273 -17.27 -2.24 11.00
CA SER A 273 -16.67 -2.57 9.71
C SER A 273 -16.63 -1.35 8.80
N SER A 274 -15.48 -1.09 8.17
CA SER A 274 -15.37 -0.14 7.06
C SER A 274 -15.45 -0.85 5.69
N SER A 275 -15.88 -2.11 5.69
CA SER A 275 -16.02 -2.97 4.51
C SER A 275 -17.40 -3.63 4.53
N VAL A 276 -17.68 -4.45 3.52
CA VAL A 276 -19.01 -5.05 3.35
C VAL A 276 -19.22 -6.25 4.25
N ILE A 277 -20.47 -6.43 4.69
CA ILE A 277 -20.94 -7.64 5.32
C ILE A 277 -21.94 -8.32 4.40
N VAL A 278 -21.66 -9.55 4.01
CA VAL A 278 -22.53 -10.38 3.16
C VAL A 278 -23.28 -11.37 4.04
N CYS A 279 -24.60 -11.45 3.93
CA CYS A 279 -25.42 -12.33 4.77
C CYS A 279 -26.71 -12.80 4.08
N HIS A 280 -27.34 -13.83 4.64
CA HIS A 280 -28.70 -14.19 4.24
C HIS A 280 -29.69 -13.11 4.69
N GLU A 281 -30.75 -12.86 3.91
CA GLU A 281 -31.76 -11.83 4.19
C GLU A 281 -32.41 -11.97 5.60
N ASP A 282 -32.53 -13.19 6.12
CA ASP A 282 -33.05 -13.46 7.47
C ASP A 282 -32.22 -12.86 8.63
N LEU A 283 -30.98 -12.44 8.34
CA LEU A 283 -30.04 -11.85 9.30
C LEU A 283 -29.91 -10.33 9.16
N GLU A 284 -30.55 -9.73 8.16
CA GLU A 284 -30.36 -8.33 7.79
C GLU A 284 -30.67 -7.35 8.92
N ASP A 285 -31.86 -7.48 9.52
CA ASP A 285 -32.33 -6.66 10.64
C ASP A 285 -31.38 -6.75 11.84
N LEU A 286 -30.96 -7.96 12.20
CA LEU A 286 -30.02 -8.18 13.29
C LEU A 286 -28.66 -7.54 12.98
N LEU A 287 -28.17 -7.63 11.74
CA LEU A 287 -26.91 -6.99 11.38
C LEU A 287 -27.01 -5.47 11.43
N PHE A 288 -28.13 -4.86 11.04
CA PHE A 288 -28.34 -3.43 11.23
C PHE A 288 -28.33 -3.01 12.70
N GLU A 289 -28.82 -3.86 13.62
CA GLU A 289 -28.72 -3.60 15.06
C GLU A 289 -27.30 -3.80 15.61
N ARG A 290 -26.49 -4.63 14.94
CA ARG A 290 -25.16 -5.06 15.38
C ARG A 290 -24.03 -4.36 14.64
N CYS A 291 -24.29 -3.47 13.69
CA CYS A 291 -23.29 -2.72 12.94
C CYS A 291 -23.53 -1.22 13.04
N ASP A 292 -22.55 -0.41 12.67
CA ASP A 292 -22.77 1.02 12.45
C ASP A 292 -23.27 1.23 11.01
N PRO A 293 -24.55 1.59 10.80
CA PRO A 293 -25.12 1.70 9.46
C PRO A 293 -24.52 2.83 8.63
N LEU A 294 -23.75 3.75 9.22
CA LEU A 294 -23.07 4.81 8.47
C LEU A 294 -21.71 4.39 7.93
N GLU A 295 -21.10 3.36 8.50
CA GLU A 295 -19.75 2.88 8.12
C GLU A 295 -19.80 1.55 7.36
N THR A 296 -20.83 0.73 7.58
CA THR A 296 -20.91 -0.65 7.09
C THR A 296 -22.05 -0.85 6.09
N GLU A 297 -21.71 -1.33 4.89
CA GLU A 297 -22.69 -1.79 3.90
C GLU A 297 -23.04 -3.27 4.16
N VAL A 298 -24.32 -3.56 4.38
CA VAL A 298 -24.85 -4.93 4.57
C VAL A 298 -25.52 -5.39 3.27
N LEU A 299 -24.96 -6.41 2.63
CA LEU A 299 -25.43 -6.98 1.38
C LEU A 299 -26.10 -8.33 1.63
N THR A 300 -27.37 -8.45 1.23
CA THR A 300 -28.18 -9.63 1.48
C THR A 300 -28.30 -10.55 0.27
N TYR A 301 -28.43 -11.85 0.51
CA TYR A 301 -28.83 -12.85 -0.49
C TYR A 301 -29.99 -13.71 0.06
N SER A 302 -30.87 -14.18 -0.82
CA SER A 302 -32.01 -15.04 -0.47
C SER A 302 -31.82 -16.50 -0.89
N GLY A 303 -30.80 -16.76 -1.71
CA GLY A 303 -30.49 -18.09 -2.25
C GLY A 303 -28.99 -18.33 -2.27
N ARG A 304 -28.41 -18.49 -3.47
CA ARG A 304 -26.95 -18.55 -3.62
C ARG A 304 -26.38 -17.17 -3.88
N TYR A 305 -25.13 -16.98 -3.48
CA TYR A 305 -24.37 -15.78 -3.79
C TYR A 305 -23.02 -16.14 -4.44
N ALA A 306 -22.44 -15.18 -5.16
CA ALA A 306 -21.04 -15.23 -5.55
C ALA A 306 -20.36 -13.91 -5.21
N LEU A 307 -19.32 -13.98 -4.39
CA LEU A 307 -18.47 -12.84 -4.03
C LEU A 307 -17.28 -12.78 -4.98
N ILE A 308 -17.25 -11.76 -5.84
CA ILE A 308 -16.29 -11.63 -6.92
C ILE A 308 -15.28 -10.53 -6.61
N THR A 309 -13.99 -10.90 -6.61
CA THR A 309 -12.86 -9.97 -6.42
C THR A 309 -12.09 -9.71 -7.71
N ASP A 310 -11.81 -10.73 -8.52
CA ASP A 310 -11.24 -10.57 -9.86
C ASP A 310 -11.44 -11.85 -10.67
N GLU A 311 -12.48 -11.88 -11.51
CA GLU A 311 -12.88 -13.09 -12.23
C GLU A 311 -13.29 -12.77 -13.67
N THR A 312 -13.20 -13.80 -14.52
CA THR A 312 -13.75 -13.77 -15.88
C THR A 312 -14.73 -14.92 -16.02
N TRP A 313 -15.98 -14.61 -16.33
CA TRP A 313 -17.06 -15.59 -16.41
C TRP A 313 -17.55 -15.75 -17.83
N SER A 314 -17.65 -17.00 -18.27
CA SER A 314 -18.31 -17.39 -19.51
C SER A 314 -19.79 -17.70 -19.27
N ARG A 315 -20.50 -18.05 -20.35
CA ARG A 315 -21.87 -18.57 -20.25
C ARG A 315 -21.94 -19.83 -19.40
N GLU A 316 -20.99 -20.73 -19.57
CA GLU A 316 -20.94 -22.01 -18.88
C GLU A 316 -20.80 -21.81 -17.36
N ASP A 317 -20.04 -20.80 -16.93
CA ASP A 317 -19.90 -20.45 -15.51
C ASP A 317 -21.24 -20.01 -14.91
N LEU A 318 -22.04 -19.23 -15.64
CA LEU A 318 -23.40 -18.85 -15.20
C LEU A 318 -24.35 -20.05 -15.18
N GLU A 319 -24.23 -20.95 -16.15
CA GLU A 319 -25.09 -22.12 -16.29
C GLU A 319 -24.75 -23.23 -15.28
N ALA A 320 -23.55 -23.23 -14.71
CA ALA A 320 -23.12 -24.17 -13.67
C ALA A 320 -23.92 -24.06 -12.36
N PHE A 321 -24.64 -22.96 -12.15
CA PHE A 321 -25.53 -22.78 -11.01
C PHE A 321 -26.93 -23.26 -11.34
N ASP A 322 -27.46 -24.18 -10.52
CA ASP A 322 -28.82 -24.70 -10.67
C ASP A 322 -29.87 -23.61 -10.40
N ASP A 323 -29.63 -22.81 -9.36
CA ASP A 323 -30.51 -21.75 -8.86
C ASP A 323 -30.05 -20.38 -9.35
N LYS A 324 -30.93 -19.37 -9.20
CA LYS A 324 -30.53 -17.98 -9.39
C LYS A 324 -29.51 -17.54 -8.34
N LEU A 325 -28.66 -16.60 -8.76
CA LEU A 325 -27.50 -16.15 -8.00
C LEU A 325 -27.55 -14.64 -7.75
N THR A 326 -27.20 -14.22 -6.54
CA THR A 326 -26.85 -12.82 -6.24
C THR A 326 -25.36 -12.60 -6.48
N LEU A 327 -25.01 -11.68 -7.37
CA LEU A 327 -23.62 -11.32 -7.64
C LEU A 327 -23.19 -10.16 -6.76
N ILE A 328 -22.11 -10.34 -6.01
CA ILE A 328 -21.52 -9.30 -5.17
C ILE A 328 -20.15 -8.98 -5.72
N VAL A 329 -20.04 -7.90 -6.48
CA VAL A 329 -18.82 -7.55 -7.23
C VAL A 329 -18.06 -6.47 -6.47
N THR A 330 -17.01 -6.88 -5.76
CA THR A 330 -16.14 -6.00 -4.96
C THR A 330 -14.87 -5.57 -5.70
N GLY A 331 -14.45 -6.32 -6.73
CA GLY A 331 -13.35 -5.94 -7.62
C GLY A 331 -13.77 -5.99 -9.08
N THR A 332 -13.19 -6.83 -9.93
CA THR A 332 -13.52 -6.82 -11.38
C THR A 332 -14.15 -8.13 -11.85
N LEU A 333 -15.33 -8.04 -12.46
CA LEU A 333 -15.94 -9.15 -13.21
C LEU A 333 -15.88 -8.86 -14.71
N ARG A 334 -15.25 -9.75 -15.48
CA ARG A 334 -15.23 -9.69 -16.95
C ARG A 334 -16.19 -10.74 -17.49
N LEU A 335 -17.22 -10.31 -18.20
CA LEU A 335 -18.14 -11.21 -18.86
C LEU A 335 -17.58 -11.56 -20.25
N GLY A 336 -17.44 -12.86 -20.51
CA GLY A 336 -16.91 -13.39 -21.76
C GLY A 336 -17.82 -13.09 -22.95
N GLU A 337 -17.27 -13.16 -24.16
CA GLU A 337 -18.01 -12.87 -25.40
C GLU A 337 -19.23 -13.77 -25.63
N ASN A 338 -19.24 -14.96 -25.03
CA ASN A 338 -20.35 -15.92 -25.13
C ASN A 338 -21.49 -15.68 -24.12
N VAL A 339 -21.34 -14.72 -23.19
CA VAL A 339 -22.40 -14.32 -22.26
C VAL A 339 -23.41 -13.44 -22.99
N ASP A 340 -24.68 -13.81 -22.95
CA ASP A 340 -25.79 -13.02 -23.50
C ASP A 340 -26.74 -12.50 -22.42
N ALA A 341 -27.55 -11.49 -22.79
CA ALA A 341 -28.48 -10.84 -21.87
C ALA A 341 -29.57 -11.78 -21.32
N ALA A 342 -29.92 -12.83 -22.08
CA ALA A 342 -30.94 -13.78 -21.66
C ALA A 342 -30.41 -14.71 -20.55
N ALA A 343 -29.18 -15.21 -20.71
CA ALA A 343 -28.49 -16.02 -19.71
C ALA A 343 -28.40 -15.27 -18.37
N LEU A 344 -27.93 -14.01 -18.39
CA LEU A 344 -27.85 -13.17 -17.19
C LEU A 344 -29.21 -13.00 -16.51
N ARG A 345 -30.26 -12.60 -17.24
CA ARG A 345 -31.60 -12.40 -16.65
C ARG A 345 -32.21 -13.70 -16.08
N SER A 346 -31.82 -14.85 -16.64
CA SER A 346 -32.32 -16.15 -16.20
C SER A 346 -31.59 -16.67 -14.95
N LYS A 347 -30.28 -16.40 -14.84
CA LYS A 347 -29.40 -16.97 -13.81
C LYS A 347 -29.01 -16.01 -12.69
N VAL A 348 -29.10 -14.71 -12.92
CA VAL A 348 -28.75 -13.69 -11.93
C VAL A 348 -30.04 -13.06 -11.40
N ASP A 349 -30.19 -13.06 -10.08
CA ASP A 349 -31.32 -12.43 -9.42
C ASP A 349 -31.10 -10.93 -9.23
N ALA A 350 -29.95 -10.59 -8.64
CA ALA A 350 -29.53 -9.22 -8.38
C ALA A 350 -28.00 -9.09 -8.43
N ILE A 351 -27.53 -7.86 -8.57
CA ILE A 351 -26.12 -7.50 -8.58
C ILE A 351 -25.88 -6.34 -7.62
N ASP A 352 -25.00 -6.55 -6.64
CA ASP A 352 -24.44 -5.49 -5.80
C ASP A 352 -23.06 -5.11 -6.36
N LEU A 353 -22.98 -3.93 -6.96
CA LEU A 353 -21.78 -3.48 -7.65
C LEU A 353 -21.05 -2.40 -6.84
N LEU A 354 -19.88 -2.78 -6.32
CA LEU A 354 -18.94 -1.91 -5.61
C LEU A 354 -17.62 -1.73 -6.37
N GLY A 355 -17.31 -2.66 -7.27
CA GLY A 355 -16.13 -2.64 -8.13
C GLY A 355 -16.46 -2.29 -9.58
N SER A 356 -16.15 -3.18 -10.51
CA SER A 356 -16.35 -2.97 -11.94
C SER A 356 -16.82 -4.23 -12.66
N ILE A 357 -17.73 -4.06 -13.62
CA ILE A 357 -18.15 -5.12 -14.55
C ILE A 357 -17.79 -4.69 -15.97
N THR A 358 -17.02 -5.52 -16.67
CA THR A 358 -16.77 -5.35 -18.10
C THR A 358 -17.68 -6.27 -18.88
N SER A 359 -18.62 -5.70 -19.61
CA SER A 359 -19.58 -6.40 -20.47
C SER A 359 -19.02 -6.55 -21.89
N PRO A 360 -19.25 -7.67 -22.60
CA PRO A 360 -18.73 -7.89 -23.95
C PRO A 360 -19.38 -6.97 -24.99
N ASN A 361 -20.60 -6.50 -24.75
CA ASN A 361 -21.34 -5.63 -25.66
C ASN A 361 -22.39 -4.77 -24.92
N ALA A 362 -22.98 -3.81 -25.63
CA ALA A 362 -23.93 -2.85 -25.07
C ALA A 362 -25.24 -3.50 -24.60
N GLU A 363 -25.68 -4.61 -25.22
CA GLU A 363 -26.88 -5.33 -24.84
C GLU A 363 -26.71 -6.00 -23.46
N VAL A 364 -25.59 -6.68 -23.25
CA VAL A 364 -25.21 -7.29 -21.97
C VAL A 364 -25.04 -6.22 -20.90
N LYS A 365 -24.38 -5.10 -21.22
CA LYS A 365 -24.30 -3.94 -20.33
C LYS A 365 -25.69 -3.45 -19.90
N GLY A 366 -26.63 -3.34 -20.84
CA GLY A 366 -28.01 -2.99 -20.54
C GLY A 366 -28.69 -3.99 -19.60
N ALA A 367 -28.46 -5.30 -19.77
CA ALA A 367 -28.97 -6.32 -18.88
C ALA A 367 -28.39 -6.22 -17.46
N VAL A 368 -27.08 -6.06 -17.33
CA VAL A 368 -26.40 -5.84 -16.03
C VAL A 368 -27.01 -4.64 -15.31
N MET A 369 -27.16 -3.49 -16.01
CA MET A 369 -27.72 -2.26 -15.43
C MET A 369 -29.15 -2.44 -14.88
N THR A 370 -29.94 -3.36 -15.45
CA THR A 370 -31.29 -3.65 -14.95
C THR A 370 -31.32 -4.57 -13.73
N LEU A 371 -30.22 -5.27 -13.45
CA LEU A 371 -30.07 -6.19 -12.31
C LEU A 371 -29.35 -5.54 -11.12
N LEU A 372 -28.82 -4.32 -11.28
CA LEU A 372 -28.13 -3.59 -10.21
C LEU A 372 -29.09 -3.19 -9.08
N ARG A 373 -28.80 -3.64 -7.86
CA ARG A 373 -29.39 -3.16 -6.61
C ARG A 373 -28.56 -2.00 -6.04
N THR A 374 -27.25 -2.22 -5.87
CA THR A 374 -26.28 -1.20 -5.43
C THR A 374 -25.44 -0.71 -6.61
N LYS A 375 -25.15 0.60 -6.66
CA LYS A 375 -24.55 1.29 -7.82
C LYS A 375 -23.35 2.16 -7.43
N ASP A 376 -22.44 1.60 -6.65
CA ASP A 376 -21.24 2.30 -6.19
C ASP A 376 -20.01 2.02 -7.05
N GLY A 377 -20.16 1.12 -8.04
CA GLY A 377 -19.12 0.77 -9.01
C GLY A 377 -19.44 1.11 -10.47
N GLU A 378 -18.61 0.60 -11.38
CA GLU A 378 -18.65 0.95 -12.81
C GLU A 378 -19.07 -0.22 -13.72
N VAL A 379 -19.86 0.07 -14.77
CA VAL A 379 -20.18 -0.91 -15.82
C VAL A 379 -19.65 -0.43 -17.16
N ASN A 380 -18.64 -1.12 -17.68
CA ASN A 380 -17.90 -0.77 -18.89
C ASN A 380 -18.18 -1.77 -20.02
N THR A 381 -17.99 -1.35 -21.28
CA THR A 381 -18.10 -2.25 -22.45
C THR A 381 -16.70 -2.64 -22.91
N ALA A 382 -16.51 -3.88 -23.35
CA ALA A 382 -15.27 -4.30 -24.00
C ALA A 382 -15.05 -3.45 -25.26
N GLY A 383 -14.06 -2.55 -25.22
CA GLY A 383 -13.81 -1.53 -26.24
C GLY A 383 -13.87 -0.08 -25.75
N ASP A 384 -14.54 0.18 -24.62
CA ASP A 384 -14.38 1.42 -23.86
C ASP A 384 -13.01 1.36 -23.18
N LYS A 385 -11.97 1.82 -23.89
CA LYS A 385 -10.54 1.89 -23.52
C LYS A 385 -10.09 1.02 -22.34
N THR A 386 -9.55 -0.15 -22.66
CA THR A 386 -8.55 -0.86 -21.84
C THR A 386 -7.24 -0.81 -22.63
N GLU A 387 -6.40 0.19 -22.35
CA GLU A 387 -5.21 0.02 -21.52
C GLU A 387 -4.34 -1.14 -22.00
N GLY A 388 -3.34 -0.81 -22.84
CA GLY A 388 -2.26 -1.72 -23.16
C GLY A 388 -1.53 -2.17 -21.89
N PRO A 389 -0.78 -3.28 -21.93
CA PRO A 389 -0.16 -3.86 -20.76
C PRO A 389 0.73 -2.83 -20.05
N ALA A 390 0.30 -2.38 -18.87
CA ALA A 390 1.12 -1.55 -18.01
C ALA A 390 2.26 -2.42 -17.48
N ILE A 391 3.49 -2.06 -17.84
CA ILE A 391 4.67 -2.65 -17.23
C ILE A 391 4.76 -2.12 -15.80
N SER A 392 5.14 -3.00 -14.86
CA SER A 392 5.25 -2.78 -13.41
C SER A 392 5.93 -1.46 -13.02
N ASN A 393 5.72 -1.02 -11.77
CA ASN A 393 6.50 0.08 -11.18
C ASN A 393 7.98 -0.31 -11.07
N PHE A 394 8.88 0.65 -11.31
CA PHE A 394 10.33 0.45 -11.23
C PHE A 394 10.95 1.31 -10.12
N GLY A 395 11.91 0.74 -9.38
CA GLY A 395 12.75 1.53 -8.46
C GLY A 395 13.71 2.44 -9.24
N GLU A 396 14.43 1.87 -10.20
CA GLU A 396 15.22 2.59 -11.20
C GLU A 396 14.89 2.04 -12.60
N LEU A 397 14.76 2.94 -13.57
CA LEU A 397 14.71 2.64 -14.98
C LEU A 397 15.88 3.34 -15.68
N SER A 398 16.84 2.56 -16.16
CA SER A 398 17.93 3.05 -17.02
C SER A 398 17.56 2.82 -18.48
N LEU A 399 17.68 3.87 -19.31
CA LEU A 399 17.41 3.83 -20.75
C LEU A 399 18.70 3.95 -21.57
#